data_AF-A0A2E1JFX4-F1
#
_entry.id   AF-A0A2E1JFX4-F1
#
_cell.length_a   1.000
_cell.length_b   1.000
_cell.length_c   1.000
_cell.angle_alpha   90.00
_cell.angle_beta   90.00
_cell.angle_gamma   90.00
#
_symmetry.space_group_name_H-M   'P 1'
#
loop_
_entity.id
_entity.type
_entity.pdbx_description
1 polymer ?
#
loop_
_entity_poly.entity_id
_entity_poly.type
_entity_poly.pdbx_seq_one_letter_code
_entity_poly.pdbx_strand_id
1 'polypeptide(L)'
;MKERARFAPSPTGPLHIGGVRTALFNWLFSKNQKGTFHLRIEDTDKERSKDEHRIQIIKSLKWTGIEHDGEEYIQSTKIDDHIKIANNLLKNGNAYKCYCSGEEIEEQKKRARQKKLPYIYNRKWRDIPESEAPKDIKPVIRFKSKIEGSTILKDLVQG
;
A
#
# COMPACT_ATOMS: atom_id res chain seq x y z
N MET A 1 14.27 15.76 -15.96
CA MET A 1 13.24 14.68 -15.99
C MET A 1 11.87 15.36 -15.94
N LYS A 2 10.85 14.83 -16.63
CA LYS A 2 9.48 15.34 -16.49
C LYS A 2 8.86 14.79 -15.20
N GLU A 3 8.16 15.63 -14.45
CA GLU A 3 7.46 15.23 -13.22
C GLU A 3 6.37 14.19 -13.51
N ARG A 4 6.18 13.24 -12.59
CA ARG A 4 5.19 12.17 -12.72
C ARG A 4 4.36 12.07 -11.44
N ALA A 5 3.08 12.32 -11.55
CA ALA A 5 2.11 12.17 -10.47
C ALA A 5 1.20 10.96 -10.73
N ARG A 6 0.57 10.43 -9.68
CA ARG A 6 -0.47 9.42 -9.84
C ARG A 6 -1.60 9.58 -8.83
N PHE A 7 -2.80 9.21 -9.25
CA PHE A 7 -3.91 8.89 -8.35
C PHE A 7 -4.04 7.37 -8.27
N ALA A 8 -4.07 6.83 -7.04
CA ALA A 8 -4.04 5.39 -6.79
C ALA A 8 -5.25 4.92 -5.94
N PRO A 9 -6.48 4.93 -6.47
CA PRO A 9 -7.66 4.51 -5.71
C PRO A 9 -7.81 2.99 -5.64
N SER A 10 -8.26 2.49 -4.50
CA SER A 10 -8.79 1.12 -4.38
C SER A 10 -10.28 1.10 -4.75
N PRO A 11 -10.74 0.20 -5.63
CA PRO A 11 -12.13 0.15 -6.08
C PRO A 11 -13.03 -0.59 -5.07
N THR A 12 -12.97 -0.20 -3.80
CA THR A 12 -13.75 -0.80 -2.70
C THR A 12 -15.05 -0.05 -2.40
N GLY A 13 -15.37 0.96 -3.20
CA GLY A 13 -16.54 1.82 -3.05
C GLY A 13 -16.53 2.97 -4.06
N PRO A 14 -17.57 3.82 -4.05
CA PRO A 14 -17.67 4.97 -4.94
C PRO A 14 -16.57 6.01 -4.66
N LEU A 15 -16.19 6.76 -5.70
CA LEU A 15 -15.24 7.87 -5.57
C LEU A 15 -15.83 9.00 -4.72
N HIS A 16 -15.31 9.18 -3.51
CA HIS A 16 -15.72 10.28 -2.63
C HIS A 16 -14.96 11.58 -2.92
N ILE A 17 -15.49 12.72 -2.42
CA ILE A 17 -14.94 14.06 -2.68
C ILE A 17 -13.46 14.22 -2.29
N GLY A 18 -13.05 13.57 -1.20
CA GLY A 18 -11.65 13.54 -0.77
C GLY A 18 -10.73 12.87 -1.80
N GLY A 19 -11.20 11.82 -2.46
CA GLY A 19 -10.51 11.16 -3.57
C GLY A 19 -10.41 12.08 -4.79
N VAL A 20 -11.51 12.74 -5.18
CA VAL A 20 -11.53 13.72 -6.28
C VAL A 20 -10.52 14.84 -6.04
N ARG A 21 -10.49 15.41 -4.82
CA ARG A 21 -9.55 16.46 -4.44
C ARG A 21 -8.09 16.01 -4.60
N THR A 22 -7.77 14.79 -4.15
CA THR A 22 -6.42 14.23 -4.30
C THR A 22 -6.06 14.03 -5.77
N ALA A 23 -6.98 13.52 -6.60
CA ALA A 23 -6.77 13.38 -8.03
C ALA A 23 -6.53 14.75 -8.69
N LEU A 24 -7.35 15.76 -8.35
CA LEU A 24 -7.25 17.12 -8.88
C LEU A 24 -5.89 17.74 -8.58
N PHE A 25 -5.38 17.64 -7.34
CA PHE A 25 -4.07 18.19 -6.99
C PHE A 25 -2.93 17.51 -7.75
N ASN A 26 -2.95 16.19 -7.88
CA ASN A 26 -1.95 15.46 -8.65
C ASN A 26 -2.00 15.82 -10.15
N TRP A 27 -3.20 15.96 -10.70
CA TRP A 27 -3.42 16.36 -12.08
C TRP A 27 -2.92 17.80 -12.33
N LEU A 28 -3.37 18.78 -11.54
CA LEU A 28 -2.92 20.18 -11.64
C LEU A 28 -1.40 20.32 -11.47
N PHE A 29 -0.82 19.62 -10.49
CA PHE A 29 0.63 19.59 -10.29
C PHE A 29 1.35 19.07 -11.54
N SER A 30 0.91 17.95 -12.10
CA SER A 30 1.52 17.41 -13.32
C SER A 30 1.42 18.38 -14.51
N LYS A 31 0.27 19.06 -14.70
CA LYS A 31 0.08 19.99 -15.82
C LYS A 31 0.95 21.23 -15.65
N ASN A 32 1.02 21.78 -14.43
CA ASN A 32 1.91 22.91 -14.12
C ASN A 32 3.38 22.57 -14.38
N GLN A 33 3.80 21.34 -14.08
CA GLN A 33 5.17 20.87 -14.28
C GLN A 33 5.45 20.32 -15.68
N LYS A 34 4.48 20.42 -16.62
CA LYS A 34 4.56 19.82 -17.97
C LYS A 34 4.93 18.32 -17.91
N GLY A 35 4.44 17.65 -16.87
CA GLY A 35 4.64 16.26 -16.51
C GLY A 35 3.51 15.34 -16.98
N THR A 36 3.42 14.16 -16.37
CA THR A 36 2.35 13.18 -16.62
C THR A 36 1.58 12.84 -15.34
N PHE A 37 0.30 12.55 -15.49
CA PHE A 37 -0.61 12.12 -14.44
C PHE A 37 -1.13 10.72 -14.76
N HIS A 38 -0.84 9.73 -13.91
CA HIS A 38 -1.25 8.34 -14.15
C HIS A 38 -2.38 7.90 -13.20
N LEU A 39 -3.19 6.95 -13.66
CA LEU A 39 -4.21 6.28 -12.84
C LEU A 39 -3.77 4.85 -12.51
N ARG A 40 -3.72 4.52 -11.22
CA ARG A 40 -3.44 3.17 -10.72
C ARG A 40 -4.62 2.62 -9.92
N ILE A 41 -5.26 1.58 -10.42
CA ILE A 41 -6.32 0.88 -9.67
C ILE A 41 -5.68 -0.14 -8.72
N GLU A 42 -5.89 0.06 -7.42
CA GLU A 42 -5.35 -0.81 -6.36
C GLU A 42 -6.37 -1.89 -5.96
N ASP A 43 -6.54 -2.90 -6.82
CA ASP A 43 -7.55 -3.96 -6.74
C ASP A 43 -7.06 -5.26 -6.06
N THR A 44 -6.07 -5.17 -5.17
CA THR A 44 -5.46 -6.35 -4.54
C THR A 44 -6.36 -7.03 -3.50
N ASP A 45 -7.34 -6.31 -2.95
CA ASP A 45 -8.34 -6.87 -2.05
C ASP A 45 -9.50 -7.43 -2.86
N LYS A 46 -9.44 -8.72 -3.20
CA LYS A 46 -10.43 -9.36 -4.08
C LYS A 46 -11.85 -9.40 -3.52
N GLU A 47 -12.01 -9.36 -2.19
CA GLU A 47 -13.34 -9.42 -1.57
C GLU A 47 -14.06 -8.07 -1.67
N ARG A 48 -13.30 -6.98 -1.49
CA ARG A 48 -13.86 -5.62 -1.48
C ARG A 48 -13.78 -4.92 -2.84
N SER A 49 -12.82 -5.28 -3.68
CA SER A 49 -12.60 -4.66 -4.98
C SER A 49 -13.63 -5.15 -6.00
N LYS A 50 -14.41 -4.23 -6.56
CA LYS A 50 -15.42 -4.56 -7.58
C LYS A 50 -15.24 -3.72 -8.83
N ASP A 51 -15.44 -4.35 -9.98
CA ASP A 51 -15.36 -3.68 -11.29
C ASP A 51 -16.35 -2.53 -11.42
N GLU A 52 -17.53 -2.63 -10.81
CA GLU A 52 -18.52 -1.54 -10.78
C GLU A 52 -17.94 -0.25 -10.19
N HIS A 53 -17.16 -0.37 -9.10
CA HIS A 53 -16.52 0.77 -8.45
C HIS A 53 -15.35 1.30 -9.27
N ARG A 54 -14.55 0.44 -9.91
CA ARG A 54 -13.51 0.86 -10.86
C ARG A 54 -14.11 1.70 -12.00
N ILE A 55 -15.17 1.20 -12.64
CA ILE A 55 -15.86 1.91 -13.73
C ILE A 55 -16.41 3.24 -13.24
N GLN A 56 -17.02 3.27 -12.05
CA GLN A 56 -17.54 4.51 -11.47
C GLN A 56 -16.44 5.53 -11.20
N ILE A 57 -15.28 5.11 -10.66
CA ILE A 57 -14.13 5.98 -10.42
C ILE A 57 -13.69 6.63 -11.74
N ILE A 58 -13.48 5.84 -12.80
CA ILE A 58 -13.02 6.34 -14.10
C ILE A 58 -14.03 7.33 -14.69
N LYS A 59 -15.33 6.99 -14.67
CA LYS A 59 -16.40 7.89 -15.14
C LYS A 59 -16.44 9.19 -14.35
N SER A 60 -16.27 9.12 -13.03
CA SER A 60 -16.31 10.29 -12.16
C SER A 60 -15.13 11.24 -12.43
N LEU A 61 -13.91 10.70 -12.60
CA LEU A 61 -12.74 11.50 -12.97
C LEU A 61 -12.95 12.20 -14.32
N LYS A 62 -13.41 11.46 -15.33
CA LYS A 62 -13.73 12.01 -16.65
C LYS A 62 -14.79 13.11 -16.57
N TRP A 63 -15.85 12.92 -15.79
CA TRP A 63 -16.89 13.93 -15.60
C TRP A 63 -16.36 15.23 -14.98
N THR A 64 -15.36 15.13 -14.09
CA THR A 64 -14.68 16.31 -13.51
C THR A 64 -13.62 16.95 -14.43
N GLY A 65 -13.40 16.42 -15.64
CA GLY A 65 -12.35 16.89 -16.56
C GLY A 65 -10.93 16.45 -16.16
N ILE A 66 -10.81 15.49 -15.23
CA ILE A 66 -9.52 14.94 -14.81
C ILE A 66 -9.21 13.72 -15.68
N GLU A 67 -8.30 13.88 -16.62
CA GLU A 67 -7.86 12.83 -17.53
C GLU A 67 -6.43 12.40 -17.21
N HIS A 68 -6.21 11.08 -17.13
CA HIS A 68 -4.89 10.49 -16.97
C HIS A 68 -4.19 10.27 -18.30
N ASP A 69 -2.86 10.33 -18.26
CA ASP A 69 -1.97 10.07 -19.38
C ASP A 69 -1.61 8.57 -19.41
N GLY A 70 -1.72 7.98 -20.60
CA GLY A 70 -1.44 6.56 -20.83
C GLY A 70 -2.52 5.62 -20.29
N GLU A 71 -2.21 4.33 -20.29
CA GLU A 71 -3.13 3.28 -19.86
C GLU A 71 -3.31 3.23 -18.34
N GLU A 72 -4.45 2.66 -17.92
CA GLU A 72 -4.70 2.32 -16.53
C GLU A 72 -3.69 1.28 -16.03
N TYR A 73 -3.10 1.51 -14.86
CA TYR A 73 -2.30 0.49 -14.18
C TYR A 73 -3.17 -0.31 -13.24
N ILE A 74 -3.36 -1.61 -13.52
CA ILE A 74 -4.13 -2.51 -12.65
C ILE A 74 -3.17 -3.32 -11.77
N GLN A 75 -3.24 -3.12 -10.45
CA GLN A 75 -2.25 -3.69 -9.53
C GLN A 75 -2.28 -5.22 -9.45
N SER A 76 -3.46 -5.83 -9.57
CA SER A 76 -3.61 -7.30 -9.59
C SER A 76 -2.88 -7.97 -10.77
N THR A 77 -2.67 -7.26 -11.89
CA THR A 77 -1.91 -7.77 -13.05
C THR A 77 -0.40 -7.84 -12.79
N LYS A 78 0.07 -7.32 -11.65
CA LYS A 78 1.49 -7.15 -11.29
C LYS A 78 1.89 -7.94 -10.05
N ILE A 79 1.08 -8.93 -9.66
CA ILE A 79 1.33 -9.78 -8.48
C ILE A 79 2.71 -10.45 -8.54
N ASP A 80 3.12 -10.96 -9.70
CA ASP A 80 4.41 -11.64 -9.85
C ASP A 80 5.60 -10.71 -9.59
N ASP A 81 5.50 -9.45 -10.03
CA ASP A 81 6.52 -8.44 -9.76
C ASP A 81 6.62 -8.15 -8.26
N HIS A 82 5.48 -8.06 -7.56
CA HIS A 82 5.45 -7.88 -6.11
C HIS A 82 6.07 -9.07 -5.36
N ILE A 83 5.74 -10.31 -5.76
CA ILE A 83 6.32 -11.53 -5.20
C ILE A 83 7.83 -11.56 -5.42
N LYS A 84 8.29 -11.23 -6.63
CA LYS A 84 9.71 -11.17 -6.97
C LYS A 84 10.47 -10.19 -6.07
N ILE A 85 9.93 -8.99 -5.84
CA ILE A 85 10.53 -8.00 -4.95
C ILE A 85 10.51 -8.46 -3.49
N ALA A 86 9.42 -9.04 -3.01
CA ALA A 86 9.33 -9.57 -1.65
C ALA A 86 10.37 -10.67 -1.39
N ASN A 87 10.56 -11.58 -2.35
CA ASN A 87 11.59 -12.62 -2.31
C ASN A 87 13.01 -12.04 -2.36
N ASN A 88 13.25 -11.00 -3.14
CA ASN A 88 14.54 -10.30 -3.15
C ASN A 88 14.84 -9.64 -1.79
N LEU A 89 13.83 -9.03 -1.16
CA LEU A 89 13.98 -8.46 0.18
C LEU A 89 14.28 -9.54 1.22
N LEU A 90 13.62 -10.70 1.15
CA LEU A 90 13.94 -11.86 2.00
C LEU A 90 15.38 -12.32 1.81
N LYS A 91 15.80 -12.52 0.55
CA LYS A 91 17.15 -13.00 0.21
C LYS A 91 18.24 -12.06 0.73
N ASN A 92 18.00 -10.75 0.69
CA ASN A 92 18.97 -9.74 1.11
C ASN A 92 18.86 -9.36 2.59
N GLY A 93 18.09 -10.11 3.39
CA GLY A 93 17.93 -9.86 4.83
C GLY A 93 17.11 -8.61 5.19
N ASN A 94 16.48 -7.96 4.20
CA ASN A 94 15.62 -6.78 4.38
C ASN A 94 14.16 -7.13 4.68
N ALA A 95 13.82 -8.42 4.69
CA ALA A 95 12.55 -8.94 5.13
C ALA A 95 12.76 -10.26 5.87
N TYR A 96 11.75 -10.71 6.59
CA TYR A 96 11.73 -12.01 7.28
C TYR A 96 10.34 -12.64 7.19
N LYS A 97 10.28 -13.96 7.33
CA LYS A 97 9.02 -14.70 7.42
C LYS A 97 8.47 -14.60 8.84
N CYS A 98 7.17 -14.34 8.95
CA CYS A 98 6.46 -14.27 10.21
C CYS A 98 5.39 -15.35 10.24
N TYR A 99 5.45 -16.19 11.27
CA TYR A 99 4.52 -17.29 11.51
C TYR A 99 3.56 -16.97 12.66
N CYS A 100 3.32 -15.69 12.96
CA CYS A 100 2.29 -15.34 13.93
C CYS A 100 0.91 -15.70 13.37
N SER A 101 0.11 -16.42 14.15
CA SER A 101 -1.28 -16.71 13.80
C SER A 101 -2.14 -15.42 13.81
N GLY A 102 -3.30 -15.46 13.15
CA GLY A 102 -4.25 -14.35 13.22
C GLY A 102 -4.68 -14.04 14.66
N GLU A 103 -4.88 -15.09 15.47
CA GLU A 103 -5.24 -14.98 16.89
C GLU A 103 -4.15 -14.29 17.71
N GLU A 104 -2.88 -14.67 17.54
CA GLU A 104 -1.76 -14.01 18.21
C GLU A 104 -1.69 -12.52 17.86
N ILE A 105 -1.96 -12.16 16.60
CA ILE A 105 -1.96 -10.76 16.17
C ILE A 105 -3.14 -9.99 16.80
N GLU A 106 -4.34 -10.58 16.83
CA GLU A 106 -5.50 -9.95 17.47
C GLU A 106 -5.34 -9.81 18.97
N GLU A 107 -4.72 -10.77 19.64
CA GLU A 107 -4.41 -10.67 21.06
C GLU A 107 -3.43 -9.52 21.34
N GLN A 108 -2.37 -9.37 20.53
CA GLN A 108 -1.46 -8.24 20.67
C GLN A 108 -2.17 -6.89 20.47
N LYS A 109 -3.07 -6.78 19.47
CA LYS A 109 -3.89 -5.58 19.26
C LYS A 109 -4.79 -5.30 20.46
N LYS A 110 -5.44 -6.32 21.03
CA LYS A 110 -6.31 -6.21 22.20
C LYS A 110 -5.53 -5.69 23.42
N ARG A 111 -4.34 -6.25 23.68
CA ARG A 111 -3.44 -5.79 24.75
C ARG A 111 -3.01 -4.33 24.57
N ALA A 112 -2.68 -3.91 23.34
CA ALA A 112 -2.34 -2.50 23.05
C ALA A 112 -3.53 -1.56 23.31
N ARG A 113 -4.73 -1.94 22.85
CA ARG A 113 -5.98 -1.19 23.09
C ARG A 113 -6.29 -1.04 24.58
N GLN A 114 -6.16 -2.11 25.38
CA GLN A 114 -6.35 -2.07 26.83
C GLN A 114 -5.39 -1.09 27.52
N LYS A 115 -4.15 -0.99 27.01
CA LYS A 115 -3.15 -0.03 27.49
C LYS A 115 -3.30 1.38 26.90
N LYS A 116 -4.30 1.61 26.03
CA LYS A 116 -4.49 2.86 25.26
C LYS A 116 -3.25 3.27 24.47
N LEU A 117 -2.46 2.29 24.03
CA LEU A 117 -1.27 2.50 23.22
C LEU A 117 -1.55 2.14 21.75
N PRO A 118 -0.91 2.80 20.77
CA PRO A 118 -0.96 2.36 19.39
C PRO A 118 -0.36 0.95 19.28
N TYR A 119 -0.97 0.10 18.47
CA TYR A 119 -0.45 -1.24 18.23
C TYR A 119 0.81 -1.18 17.38
N ILE A 120 1.90 -1.75 17.90
CA ILE A 120 3.14 -2.00 17.19
C ILE A 120 3.37 -3.51 17.23
N TYR A 121 3.53 -4.14 16.07
CA TYR A 121 3.89 -5.56 16.01
C TYR A 121 5.20 -5.78 16.78
N ASN A 122 5.19 -6.76 17.70
CA ASN A 122 6.30 -6.99 18.62
C ASN A 122 7.56 -7.60 17.97
N ARG A 123 7.54 -7.83 16.66
CA ARG A 123 8.68 -8.36 15.88
C ARG A 123 9.11 -9.77 16.30
N LYS A 124 8.21 -10.58 16.89
CA LYS A 124 8.48 -11.94 17.40
C LYS A 124 9.38 -12.77 16.47
N TRP A 125 9.01 -12.87 15.19
CA TRP A 125 9.73 -13.71 14.22
C TRP A 125 10.90 -13.02 13.50
N ARG A 126 11.33 -11.83 13.93
CA ARG A 126 12.32 -11.03 13.19
C ARG A 126 13.71 -11.67 13.14
N ASP A 127 14.12 -12.25 14.26
CA ASP A 127 15.47 -12.78 14.46
C ASP A 127 15.45 -14.25 14.95
N ILE A 128 14.26 -14.87 14.98
CA ILE A 128 14.09 -16.29 15.28
C ILE A 128 14.41 -17.11 14.01
N PRO A 129 15.26 -18.16 14.09
CA PRO A 129 15.53 -19.06 12.97
C PRO A 129 14.27 -19.73 12.42
N GLU A 130 14.19 -19.92 11.09
CA GLU A 130 13.06 -20.61 10.46
C GLU A 130 12.96 -22.09 10.89
N SER A 131 14.03 -22.69 11.43
CA SER A 131 13.99 -24.05 12.00
C SER A 131 13.06 -24.19 13.20
N GLU A 132 12.73 -23.09 13.89
CA GLU A 132 11.79 -23.06 15.02
C GLU A 132 10.35 -22.77 14.56
N ALA A 133 10.13 -22.59 13.25
CA ALA A 133 8.83 -22.22 12.72
C ALA A 133 7.79 -23.34 12.87
N PRO A 134 6.55 -23.01 13.26
CA PRO A 134 5.44 -23.96 13.25
C PRO A 134 5.17 -24.44 11.81
N LYS A 135 4.94 -25.75 11.65
CA LYS A 135 4.79 -26.38 10.33
C LYS A 135 3.42 -26.16 9.70
N ASP A 136 2.42 -25.84 10.52
CA ASP A 136 1.01 -25.68 10.17
C ASP A 136 0.64 -24.24 9.77
N ILE A 137 1.50 -23.26 10.05
CA ILE A 137 1.24 -21.85 9.73
C ILE A 137 1.98 -21.46 8.44
N LYS A 138 1.21 -21.03 7.44
CA LYS A 138 1.79 -20.38 6.26
C LYS A 138 2.30 -18.99 6.64
N PRO A 139 3.58 -18.66 6.42
CA PRO A 139 4.13 -17.39 6.85
C PRO A 139 3.65 -16.23 5.98
N VAL A 140 3.66 -15.04 6.58
CA VAL A 140 3.63 -13.77 5.85
C VAL A 140 5.04 -13.18 5.77
N ILE A 141 5.32 -12.38 4.74
CA ILE A 141 6.60 -11.65 4.63
C ILE A 141 6.44 -10.29 5.31
N ARG A 142 7.32 -9.99 6.26
CA ARG A 142 7.40 -8.67 6.92
C ARG A 142 8.68 -7.95 6.54
N PHE A 143 8.56 -6.66 6.27
CA PHE A 143 9.73 -5.81 6.04
C PHE A 143 10.54 -5.61 7.33
N LYS A 144 11.87 -5.70 7.26
CA LYS A 144 12.80 -5.57 8.38
C LYS A 144 13.15 -4.09 8.61
N SER A 145 12.17 -3.29 9.02
CA SER A 145 12.37 -1.86 9.33
C SER A 145 13.39 -1.64 10.45
N LYS A 146 14.10 -0.50 10.47
CA LYS A 146 15.00 -0.16 11.58
C LYS A 146 14.22 -0.06 12.90
N ILE A 147 14.82 -0.52 14.00
CA ILE A 147 14.19 -0.52 15.34
C ILE A 147 14.36 0.85 16.00
N GLU A 148 15.48 1.50 15.74
CA GLU A 148 15.86 2.79 16.29
C GLU A 148 16.35 3.72 15.18
N GLY A 149 16.54 4.99 15.55
CA GLY A 149 16.91 6.08 14.67
C GLY A 149 15.71 6.89 14.20
N SER A 150 16.01 7.93 13.43
CA SER A 150 15.02 8.82 12.83
C SER A 150 15.13 8.77 11.31
N THR A 151 14.02 9.09 10.65
CA THR A 151 13.99 9.33 9.20
C THR A 151 13.41 10.71 9.00
N ILE A 152 14.14 11.57 8.32
CA ILE A 152 13.67 12.92 7.98
C ILE A 152 13.06 12.87 6.59
N LEU A 153 11.79 13.24 6.49
CA LEU A 153 11.09 13.43 5.23
C LEU A 153 10.85 14.93 5.06
N LYS A 154 11.30 15.49 3.94
CA LYS A 154 10.97 16.87 3.55
C LYS A 154 9.64 16.85 2.83
N ASP A 155 8.55 17.07 3.56
CA ASP A 155 7.21 17.01 3.01
C ASP A 155 6.88 18.33 2.28
N LEU A 156 6.33 18.25 1.07
CA LEU A 156 6.07 19.44 0.25
C LEU A 156 4.95 20.33 0.81
N VAL A 157 4.15 19.84 1.77
CA VAL A 157 3.03 20.57 2.38
C VAL A 157 3.31 20.86 3.86
N GLN A 158 3.81 19.87 4.60
CA GLN A 158 4.03 19.99 6.05
C GLN A 158 5.42 20.54 6.43
N GLY A 159 6.40 20.54 5.50
CA GLY A 159 7.78 20.97 5.74
C GLY A 159 8.68 19.84 6.20
#